data_AF-A0A933CS82-F1
#
_entry.id   AF-A0A933CS82-F1
#
_cell.length_a   1.000
_cell.length_b   1.000
_cell.length_c   1.000
_cell.angle_alpha   90.00
_cell.angle_beta   90.00
_cell.angle_gamma   90.00
#
_symmetry.space_group_name_H-M   'P 1'
#
loop_
_entity.id
_entity.type
_entity.pdbx_description
1 polymer ?
#
loop_
_entity_poly.entity_id
_entity_poly.type
_entity_poly.pdbx_seq_one_letter_code
_entity_poly.pdbx_strand_id
1 'polypeptide(L)'
;MATKLLLSAFACVLLVFLRIQTHAAEGKSEGRKIYLTYCSGCHGESGKGDGPAAKSLPVKPANHTDVAVMNQLSDKFLFDIISKGGSAVGKSAAMPAWGSQLKEKQIREVVAYLRTLSSSGGHSGK
;
A
#
# COMPACT_ATOMS: atom_id res chain seq x y z
N MET A 1 -5.55 1.29 -55.19
CA MET A 1 -4.87 0.46 -54.17
C MET A 1 -4.29 1.25 -52.99
N ALA A 2 -4.32 2.60 -52.97
CA ALA A 2 -3.68 3.40 -51.92
C ALA A 2 -4.54 3.72 -50.67
N THR A 3 -5.84 3.39 -50.66
CA THR A 3 -6.74 3.72 -49.54
C THR A 3 -6.85 2.63 -48.46
N LYS A 4 -6.28 1.43 -48.67
CA LYS A 4 -6.34 0.33 -47.69
C LYS A 4 -5.23 0.35 -46.64
N LEU A 5 -4.12 1.07 -46.85
CA LEU A 5 -3.00 1.12 -45.91
C LEU A 5 -3.19 2.11 -44.75
N LEU A 6 -3.99 3.16 -44.92
CA LEU A 6 -4.18 4.19 -43.89
C LEU A 6 -5.11 3.75 -42.74
N LEU A 7 -5.98 2.75 -42.96
CA LEU A 7 -6.85 2.20 -41.91
C LEU A 7 -6.11 1.26 -40.95
N SER A 8 -4.97 0.69 -41.35
CA SER A 8 -4.22 -0.28 -40.53
C SER A 8 -3.36 0.40 -39.45
N ALA A 9 -2.84 1.60 -39.73
CA ALA A 9 -2.03 2.36 -38.76
C ALA A 9 -2.87 2.93 -37.59
N PHE A 10 -4.13 3.30 -37.83
CA PHE A 10 -5.03 3.79 -36.77
C PHE A 10 -5.47 2.67 -35.81
N ALA A 11 -5.63 1.44 -36.31
CA ALA A 11 -6.02 0.29 -35.49
C ALA A 11 -4.92 -0.13 -34.49
N CYS A 12 -3.64 -0.03 -34.85
CA CYS A 12 -2.54 -0.33 -33.94
C CYS A 12 -2.39 0.72 -32.82
N VAL A 13 -2.58 2.01 -33.13
CA VAL A 13 -2.49 3.07 -32.12
C VAL A 13 -3.66 2.97 -31.12
N LEU A 14 -4.88 2.67 -31.58
CA LEU A 14 -6.05 2.52 -30.70
C LEU A 14 -5.92 1.32 -29.73
N LEU A 15 -5.27 0.23 -30.14
CA LEU A 15 -5.03 -0.94 -29.30
C LEU A 15 -3.96 -0.71 -28.22
N VAL A 16 -3.00 0.20 -28.46
CA VAL A 16 -1.98 0.57 -27.47
C VAL A 16 -2.57 1.51 -26.40
N PHE A 17 -3.46 2.43 -26.77
CA PHE A 17 -4.14 3.32 -25.80
C PHE A 17 -5.12 2.59 -24.87
N LEU A 18 -5.73 1.47 -25.30
CA LEU A 18 -6.66 0.69 -24.48
C LEU A 18 -5.96 -0.11 -23.34
N ARG A 19 -4.63 -0.18 -23.33
CA ARG A 19 -3.85 -0.90 -22.30
C ARG A 19 -3.41 -0.03 -21.12
N ILE A 20 -3.56 1.29 -21.20
CA ILE A 20 -2.92 2.23 -20.26
C ILE A 20 -3.76 2.49 -18.98
N GLN A 21 -5.03 2.12 -18.96
CA GLN A 21 -6.00 2.64 -17.98
C GLN A 21 -6.26 1.78 -16.73
N THR A 22 -5.51 0.70 -16.46
CA THR A 22 -5.83 -0.21 -15.33
C THR A 22 -4.99 -0.03 -14.06
N HIS A 23 -3.97 0.83 -14.05
CA HIS A 23 -2.94 0.82 -13.01
C HIS A 23 -3.41 1.32 -11.62
N ALA A 24 -4.41 2.21 -11.55
CA ALA A 24 -4.80 2.85 -10.28
C ALA A 24 -5.69 1.99 -9.38
N ALA A 25 -6.52 1.11 -9.96
CA ALA A 25 -7.37 0.20 -9.19
C ALA A 25 -6.59 -1.04 -8.70
N GLU A 26 -5.63 -1.50 -9.50
CA GLU A 26 -4.80 -2.65 -9.20
C GLU A 26 -3.95 -2.43 -7.94
N GLY A 27 -3.34 -1.25 -7.81
CA GLY A 27 -2.47 -0.90 -6.68
C GLY A 27 -3.16 -0.94 -5.31
N LYS A 28 -4.41 -0.46 -5.24
CA LYS A 28 -5.23 -0.52 -4.00
C LYS A 28 -5.50 -1.96 -3.57
N SER A 29 -5.73 -2.85 -4.54
CA SER A 29 -5.99 -4.26 -4.25
C SER A 29 -4.73 -4.99 -3.82
N GLU A 30 -3.59 -4.66 -4.42
CA GLU A 30 -2.31 -5.32 -4.15
C GLU A 30 -1.72 -4.89 -2.80
N GLY A 31 -1.73 -3.58 -2.51
CA GLY A 31 -1.32 -3.05 -1.21
C GLY A 31 -2.10 -3.65 -0.04
N ARG A 32 -3.43 -3.83 -0.20
CA ARG A 32 -4.27 -4.51 0.80
C ARG A 32 -3.87 -5.96 1.00
N LYS A 33 -3.65 -6.73 -0.08
CA LYS A 33 -3.23 -8.15 0.04
C LYS A 33 -1.92 -8.27 0.80
N ILE A 34 -0.92 -7.48 0.43
CA ILE A 34 0.38 -7.46 1.12
C ILE A 34 0.19 -7.07 2.59
N TYR A 35 -0.61 -6.04 2.87
CA TYR A 35 -0.90 -5.63 4.24
C TYR A 35 -1.52 -6.76 5.07
N LEU A 36 -2.49 -7.49 4.52
CA LEU A 36 -3.11 -8.62 5.19
C LEU A 36 -2.12 -9.76 5.44
N THR A 37 -1.17 -10.01 4.53
CA THR A 37 -0.16 -11.05 4.68
C THR A 37 0.94 -10.70 5.68
N TYR A 38 1.45 -9.47 5.64
CA TYR A 38 2.68 -9.10 6.37
C TYR A 38 2.45 -8.19 7.59
N CYS A 39 1.34 -7.44 7.62
CA CYS A 39 1.15 -6.37 8.60
C CYS A 39 0.02 -6.64 9.59
N SER A 40 -1.06 -7.30 9.15
CA SER A 40 -2.29 -7.51 9.93
C SER A 40 -2.09 -8.31 11.22
N GLY A 41 -1.10 -9.21 11.26
CA GLY A 41 -0.79 -9.99 12.47
C GLY A 41 -0.52 -9.13 13.70
N CYS A 42 0.09 -7.95 13.50
CA CYS A 42 0.35 -6.98 14.57
C CYS A 42 -0.61 -5.79 14.51
N HIS A 43 -0.84 -5.23 13.31
CA HIS A 43 -1.63 -4.01 13.15
C HIS A 43 -3.14 -4.24 13.01
N GLY A 44 -3.59 -5.49 12.94
CA GLY A 44 -4.99 -5.86 12.71
C GLY A 44 -5.40 -5.70 11.25
N GLU A 45 -6.39 -6.49 10.80
CA GLU A 45 -6.91 -6.42 9.42
C GLU A 45 -7.53 -5.06 9.10
N SER A 46 -8.17 -4.44 10.11
CA SER A 46 -8.73 -3.08 10.00
C SER A 46 -7.71 -1.97 10.24
N GLY A 47 -6.47 -2.32 10.59
CA GLY A 47 -5.39 -1.37 10.83
C GLY A 47 -5.42 -0.61 12.16
N LYS A 48 -6.19 -1.08 13.14
CA LYS A 48 -6.37 -0.37 14.43
C LYS A 48 -5.27 -0.63 15.46
N GLY A 49 -4.23 -1.38 15.10
CA GLY A 49 -3.18 -1.78 16.03
C GLY A 49 -3.63 -2.85 17.01
N ASP A 50 -4.61 -3.67 16.63
CA ASP A 50 -5.30 -4.67 17.44
C ASP A 50 -5.16 -6.10 16.90
N GLY A 51 -4.11 -6.34 16.11
CA GLY A 51 -3.80 -7.68 15.60
C GLY A 51 -3.53 -8.69 16.73
N PRO A 52 -3.63 -10.00 16.46
CA PRO A 52 -3.46 -11.05 17.47
C PRO A 52 -2.13 -10.97 18.24
N ALA A 53 -1.05 -10.49 17.59
CA ALA A 53 0.24 -10.32 18.25
C ALA A 53 0.34 -9.04 19.10
N ALA A 54 -0.57 -8.07 18.94
CA ALA A 54 -0.44 -6.73 19.52
C ALA A 54 -0.29 -6.72 21.05
N LYS A 55 -0.98 -7.65 21.74
CA LYS A 55 -0.95 -7.74 23.21
C LYS A 55 0.39 -8.24 23.77
N SER A 56 1.18 -8.93 22.94
CA SER A 56 2.47 -9.50 23.34
C SER A 56 3.66 -8.61 22.98
N LEU A 57 3.40 -7.45 22.37
CA LEU A 57 4.45 -6.51 21.96
C LEU A 57 4.74 -5.49 23.07
N PRO A 58 6.01 -5.05 23.21
CA PRO A 58 6.39 -4.06 24.23
C PRO A 58 5.80 -2.67 23.96
N VAL A 59 5.42 -2.40 22.72
CA VAL A 59 4.80 -1.14 22.29
C VAL A 59 3.58 -1.49 21.43
N LYS A 60 2.45 -0.86 21.74
CA LYS A 60 1.22 -1.03 20.96
C LYS A 60 1.48 -0.60 19.49
N PRO A 61 1.15 -1.44 18.50
CA PRO A 61 1.25 -1.06 17.09
C PRO A 61 0.40 0.18 16.77
N ALA A 62 0.85 0.96 15.79
CA ALA A 62 0.16 2.18 15.38
C ALA A 62 -1.26 1.87 14.86
N ASN A 63 -2.19 2.78 15.17
CA ASN A 63 -3.52 2.80 14.57
C ASN A 63 -3.45 3.55 13.23
N HIS A 64 -3.48 2.81 12.12
CA HIS A 64 -3.43 3.35 10.76
C HIS A 64 -4.74 4.01 10.32
N THR A 65 -5.82 3.91 11.11
CA THR A 65 -7.07 4.63 10.85
C THR A 65 -7.13 5.98 11.56
N ASP A 66 -6.13 6.30 12.40
CA ASP A 66 -6.05 7.59 13.07
C ASP A 66 -5.58 8.66 12.08
N VAL A 67 -6.55 9.41 11.55
CA VAL A 67 -6.33 10.47 10.56
C VAL A 67 -5.39 11.55 11.09
N ALA A 68 -5.52 11.90 12.37
CA ALA A 68 -4.75 12.99 12.98
C ALA A 68 -3.27 12.62 13.08
N VAL A 69 -2.95 11.35 13.34
CA VAL A 69 -1.58 10.85 13.37
C VAL A 69 -1.05 10.57 11.97
N MET A 70 -1.78 9.80 11.16
CA MET A 70 -1.28 9.30 9.89
C MET A 70 -1.04 10.40 8.86
N ASN A 71 -1.81 11.49 8.88
CA ASN A 71 -1.59 12.63 7.98
C ASN A 71 -0.35 13.45 8.31
N GLN A 72 0.22 13.31 9.51
CA GLN A 72 1.49 13.96 9.88
C GLN A 72 2.71 13.16 9.42
N LEU A 73 2.53 11.88 9.12
CA LEU A 73 3.61 11.01 8.63
C LEU A 73 3.76 11.19 7.12
N SER A 74 4.97 11.46 6.63
CA SER A 74 5.23 11.53 5.19
C SER A 74 5.22 10.15 4.54
N ASP A 75 4.94 10.07 3.24
CA ASP A 75 5.04 8.81 2.48
C ASP A 75 6.46 8.22 2.56
N LYS A 76 7.48 9.09 2.60
CA LYS A 76 8.87 8.67 2.80
C LYS A 76 9.06 7.99 4.16
N PHE A 77 8.51 8.56 5.23
CA PHE A 77 8.57 7.94 6.56
C PHE A 77 7.88 6.57 6.56
N LEU A 78 6.68 6.48 6.00
CA LEU A 78 5.94 5.22 5.90
C LEU A 78 6.70 4.18 5.06
N PHE A 79 7.31 4.60 3.96
CA PHE A 79 8.16 3.73 3.15
C PHE A 79 9.39 3.25 3.94
N ASP A 80 10.10 4.16 4.62
CA ASP A 80 11.30 3.84 5.37
C ASP A 80 11.01 2.89 6.53
N ILE A 81 9.94 3.09 7.31
CA ILE A 81 9.61 2.21 8.43
C ILE A 81 9.20 0.81 7.96
N ILE A 82 8.52 0.67 6.82
CA ILE A 82 8.18 -0.63 6.24
C ILE A 82 9.44 -1.30 5.68
N SER A 83 10.26 -0.56 4.93
CA SER A 83 11.45 -1.10 4.26
C SER A 83 12.55 -1.48 5.26
N LYS A 84 12.82 -0.62 6.24
CA LYS A 84 13.99 -0.69 7.13
C LYS A 84 13.64 -1.06 8.58
N GLY A 85 12.36 -1.19 8.90
CA GLY A 85 11.88 -1.53 10.23
C GLY A 85 11.84 -0.33 11.19
N GLY A 86 11.29 -0.56 12.38
CA GLY A 86 11.05 0.50 13.36
C GLY A 86 12.34 1.15 13.87
N SER A 87 13.37 0.36 14.17
CA SER A 87 14.64 0.87 14.73
C SER A 87 15.31 1.91 13.81
N ALA A 88 15.23 1.72 12.49
CA ALA A 88 15.86 2.61 11.51
C ALA A 88 15.26 4.03 11.48
N VAL A 89 14.08 4.21 12.06
CA VAL A 89 13.37 5.50 12.13
C VAL A 89 13.03 5.92 13.57
N GLY A 90 13.74 5.35 14.56
CA GLY A 90 13.55 5.69 15.98
C GLY A 90 12.22 5.19 16.56
N LYS A 91 11.69 4.08 16.05
CA LYS A 91 10.49 3.39 16.56
C LYS A 91 10.85 2.00 17.10
N SER A 92 9.84 1.27 17.58
CA SER A 92 10.03 -0.04 18.21
C SER A 92 10.77 -1.04 17.31
N ALA A 93 11.81 -1.69 17.84
CA ALA A 93 12.54 -2.75 17.16
C ALA A 93 11.68 -3.98 16.85
N ALA A 94 10.50 -4.09 17.49
CA ALA A 94 9.55 -5.15 17.21
C ALA A 94 8.85 -5.00 15.84
N MET A 95 8.95 -3.83 15.19
CA MET A 95 8.52 -3.67 13.80
C MET A 95 9.66 -4.10 12.87
N PRO A 96 9.54 -5.26 12.18
CA PRO A 96 10.61 -5.80 11.36
C PRO A 96 10.82 -4.99 10.07
N ALA A 97 12.01 -5.15 9.48
CA ALA A 97 12.31 -4.63 8.15
C ALA A 97 11.77 -5.59 7.08
N TRP A 98 10.98 -5.09 6.14
CA TRP A 98 10.41 -5.88 5.04
C TRP A 98 11.11 -5.69 3.70
N GLY A 99 12.15 -4.86 3.63
CA GLY A 99 12.84 -4.51 2.39
C GLY A 99 13.55 -5.67 1.70
N SER A 100 13.81 -6.79 2.38
CA SER A 100 14.37 -8.00 1.76
C SER A 100 13.30 -8.98 1.26
N GLN A 101 12.05 -8.84 1.70
CA GLN A 101 10.92 -9.69 1.31
C GLN A 101 10.00 -9.00 0.30
N LEU A 102 9.90 -7.67 0.35
CA LEU A 102 9.04 -6.86 -0.51
C LEU A 102 9.87 -5.98 -1.43
N LYS A 103 9.53 -5.98 -2.71
CA LYS A 103 10.09 -5.05 -3.70
C LYS A 103 9.63 -3.63 -3.37
N GLU A 104 10.41 -2.62 -3.75
CA GLU A 104 10.04 -1.22 -3.50
C GLU A 104 8.64 -0.85 -4.02
N LYS A 105 8.25 -1.37 -5.19
CA LYS A 105 6.90 -1.18 -5.73
C LYS A 105 5.85 -1.69 -4.74
N GLN A 106 6.02 -2.89 -4.21
CA GLN A 106 5.10 -3.50 -3.25
C GLN A 106 5.00 -2.66 -1.96
N ILE A 107 6.12 -2.13 -1.46
CA ILE A 107 6.11 -1.23 -0.30
C ILE A 107 5.34 0.05 -0.62
N ARG A 108 5.51 0.63 -1.81
CA ARG A 108 4.73 1.80 -2.26
C ARG A 108 3.23 1.49 -2.35
N GLU A 109 2.84 0.29 -2.80
CA GLU A 109 1.43 -0.14 -2.78
C GLU A 109 0.88 -0.23 -1.35
N VAL A 110 1.66 -0.73 -0.39
CA VAL A 110 1.25 -0.75 1.02
C VAL A 110 1.07 0.67 1.55
N VAL A 111 2.00 1.59 1.26
CA VAL A 111 1.86 3.01 1.64
C VAL A 111 0.57 3.60 1.06
N ALA A 112 0.29 3.35 -0.23
CA ALA A 112 -0.95 3.80 -0.86
C ALA A 112 -2.19 3.21 -0.16
N TYR A 113 -2.15 1.94 0.25
CA TYR A 113 -3.23 1.32 1.02
C TYR A 113 -3.39 1.96 2.40
N LEU A 114 -2.31 2.25 3.12
CA LEU A 114 -2.37 2.94 4.42
C LEU A 114 -3.09 4.30 4.31
N ARG A 115 -2.85 5.05 3.22
CA ARG A 115 -3.57 6.30 2.96
C ARG A 115 -5.07 6.12 2.82
N THR A 116 -5.52 4.97 2.30
CA THR A 116 -6.96 4.68 2.22
C THR A 116 -7.59 4.42 3.59
N LEU A 117 -6.83 3.89 4.55
CA LEU A 117 -7.30 3.64 5.93
C LEU A 117 -7.42 4.93 6.74
N SER A 118 -6.57 5.92 6.46
CA SER A 118 -6.53 7.21 7.15
C SER A 118 -7.25 8.33 6.39
N SER A 119 -8.03 8.00 5.37
CA SER A 119 -8.91 8.96 4.68
C SER A 119 -10.28 8.96 5.35
N SER A 120 -10.90 10.13 5.54
CA SER A 120 -12.19 10.34 6.23
C SER A 120 -13.43 9.66 5.60
N GLY A 121 -13.27 8.57 4.85
CA GLY A 121 -14.36 7.83 4.21
C GLY A 121 -14.00 6.41 3.73
N GLY A 122 -13.10 5.68 4.40
CA GLY A 122 -12.51 4.46 3.82
C GLY A 122 -12.41 3.20 4.70
N HIS A 123 -13.52 2.67 5.23
CA HIS A 123 -13.86 1.22 5.34
C HIS A 123 -15.03 1.02 6.33
N SER A 124 -16.25 1.34 5.91
CA SER A 124 -17.42 0.64 6.46
C SER A 124 -17.41 -0.77 5.86
N GLY A 125 -16.79 -1.70 6.59
CA GLY A 125 -16.98 -3.12 6.33
C GLY A 125 -18.46 -3.46 6.47
N LYS A 126 -19.02 -3.97 5.37
CA LYS A 126 -20.11 -4.94 5.38
C LYS A 126 -19.53 -6.24 4.81
#